data_AF-A0A8T6UQ44-F1
#
_entry.id   AF-A0A8T6UQ44-F1
#
_cell.length_a   1.000
_cell.length_b   1.000
_cell.length_c   1.000
_cell.angle_alpha   90.00
_cell.angle_beta   90.00
_cell.angle_gamma   90.00
#
_symmetry.space_group_name_H-M   'P 1'
#
loop_
_entity.id
_entity.type
_entity.pdbx_description
1 polymer ?
#
loop_
_entity_poly.entity_id
_entity_poly.type
_entity_poly.pdbx_seq_one_letter_code
_entity_poly.pdbx_strand_id
1 'polypeptide(L)'
;MSRAQIKKEKVFSLIEYFYLKAKVLYYLRPAYPMKRVKPAQRRCAFFDIDGTLVEGFIIQSFPRFLADKGFIKTVYPNKIDKILADYHSGKATYREAAEAVPSFYASALKGRRTNDVKTWARRFMKVYLPKHIFSYSRQLIYHVRDLVDVTIAISGSPLE
;
A
#
# COMPACT_ATOMS: atom_id res chain seq x y z
N MET A 1 30.40 -8.35 -14.19
CA MET A 1 29.48 -8.04 -13.06
C MET A 1 29.15 -9.32 -12.32
N SER A 2 29.24 -9.33 -10.99
CA SER A 2 29.06 -10.57 -10.21
C SER A 2 27.57 -10.93 -10.04
N ARG A 3 27.27 -12.23 -9.89
CA ARG A 3 25.90 -12.72 -9.59
C ARG A 3 25.28 -12.07 -8.34
N ALA A 4 26.09 -11.48 -7.46
CA ALA A 4 25.65 -10.75 -6.28
C ALA A 4 25.11 -9.33 -6.61
N GLN A 5 25.63 -8.68 -7.65
CA GLN A 5 25.13 -7.37 -8.11
C GLN A 5 23.76 -7.49 -8.80
N ILE A 6 23.54 -8.56 -9.58
CA ILE A 6 22.24 -8.85 -10.24
C ILE A 6 21.13 -9.15 -9.20
N LYS A 7 21.47 -9.68 -8.02
CA LYS A 7 20.50 -9.88 -6.92
C LYS A 7 20.14 -8.57 -6.22
N LYS A 8 21.06 -7.61 -6.08
CA LYS A 8 20.77 -6.31 -5.45
C LYS A 8 19.90 -5.39 -6.31
N GLU A 9 20.01 -5.46 -7.64
CA GLU A 9 19.14 -4.68 -8.55
C GLU A 9 17.69 -5.20 -8.63
N LYS A 10 17.44 -6.49 -8.36
CA LYS A 10 16.07 -7.05 -8.29
C LYS A 10 15.35 -6.82 -6.96
N VAL A 11 16.06 -6.43 -5.90
CA VAL A 11 15.48 -6.15 -4.56
C VAL A 11 14.75 -4.81 -4.55
N PHE A 12 15.07 -3.90 -5.47
CA PHE A 12 14.34 -2.65 -5.67
C PHE A 12 12.93 -2.85 -6.27
N SER A 13 12.62 -4.03 -6.81
CA SER A 13 11.39 -4.22 -7.59
C SER A 13 10.16 -4.54 -6.74
N LEU A 14 10.24 -5.12 -5.53
CA LEU A 14 9.01 -5.59 -4.85
C LEU A 14 8.13 -4.42 -4.37
N ILE A 15 8.76 -3.37 -3.86
CA ILE A 15 8.09 -2.17 -3.34
C ILE A 15 7.58 -1.28 -4.50
N GLU A 16 8.36 -1.12 -5.58
CA GLU A 16 7.85 -0.49 -6.80
C GLU A 16 6.77 -1.35 -7.48
N TYR A 17 6.80 -2.67 -7.33
CA TYR A 17 5.81 -3.59 -7.92
C TYR A 17 4.46 -3.57 -7.20
N PHE A 18 4.44 -3.46 -5.87
CA PHE A 18 3.18 -3.30 -5.13
C PHE A 18 2.54 -1.92 -5.34
N TYR A 19 3.32 -0.84 -5.52
CA TYR A 19 2.79 0.53 -5.47
C TYR A 19 2.96 1.40 -6.74
N LEU A 20 3.96 1.19 -7.60
CA LEU A 20 4.14 2.03 -8.82
C LEU A 20 3.44 1.49 -10.06
N LYS A 21 3.04 0.22 -10.05
CA LYS A 21 2.26 -0.47 -11.10
C LYS A 21 0.89 -0.93 -10.60
N ALA A 22 0.18 -0.08 -9.86
CA ALA A 22 -1.17 -0.36 -9.39
C ALA A 22 -2.18 -0.49 -10.55
N LYS A 23 -2.22 -1.67 -11.17
CA LYS A 23 -3.46 -2.32 -11.59
C LYS A 23 -3.66 -3.44 -10.58
N VAL A 24 -4.80 -3.42 -9.89
CA VAL A 24 -5.28 -4.57 -9.12
C VAL A 24 -5.54 -5.71 -10.12
N LEU A 25 -4.50 -6.51 -10.34
CA LEU A 25 -4.44 -7.94 -10.69
C LEU A 25 -3.01 -8.20 -11.19
N TYR A 26 -2.08 -8.61 -10.33
CA TYR A 26 -0.86 -9.25 -10.81
C TYR A 26 -0.49 -10.48 -10.00
N TYR A 27 -0.59 -11.61 -10.70
CA TYR A 27 -0.02 -12.90 -10.36
C TYR A 27 1.49 -12.78 -10.17
N LEU A 28 1.98 -13.06 -8.97
CA LEU A 28 3.37 -13.44 -8.79
C LEU A 28 3.52 -14.89 -9.28
N ARG A 29 3.76 -15.09 -10.58
CA ARG A 29 4.18 -16.42 -11.06
C ARG A 29 5.58 -16.72 -10.51
N PRO A 30 5.81 -17.88 -9.88
CA PRO A 30 7.15 -18.26 -9.45
C PRO A 30 8.10 -18.36 -10.65
N ALA A 31 9.34 -17.90 -10.47
CA ALA A 31 10.39 -17.91 -11.49
C ALA A 31 11.01 -19.31 -11.71
N TYR A 32 10.38 -20.37 -11.19
CA TYR A 32 10.88 -21.74 -11.23
C TYR A 32 9.89 -22.63 -11.98
N PRO A 33 10.38 -23.65 -12.71
CA PRO A 33 9.51 -24.59 -13.40
C PRO A 33 8.62 -25.27 -12.37
N MET A 34 7.32 -24.99 -12.43
CA MET A 34 6.34 -25.62 -11.55
C MET A 34 6.38 -27.13 -11.84
N LYS A 35 6.69 -27.93 -10.82
CA LYS A 35 6.40 -29.37 -10.87
C LYS A 35 4.92 -29.48 -11.23
N ARG A 36 4.60 -30.23 -12.29
CA ARG A 36 3.21 -30.53 -12.68
C ARG A 36 2.57 -31.34 -11.56
N VAL A 37 2.00 -30.65 -10.58
CA VAL A 37 1.06 -31.23 -9.64
C VAL A 37 -0.22 -31.46 -10.44
N LYS A 38 -0.87 -32.63 -10.28
CA LYS A 38 -2.28 -32.88 -10.69
C LYS A 38 -3.15 -31.67 -10.26
N PRO A 39 -4.33 -31.38 -10.85
CA PRO A 39 -5.07 -30.13 -10.58
C PRO A 39 -5.57 -30.09 -9.12
N ALA A 40 -4.65 -29.81 -8.21
CA ALA A 40 -4.83 -29.52 -6.82
C ALA A 40 -5.26 -28.06 -6.74
N GLN A 41 -6.18 -27.75 -5.83
CA GLN A 41 -6.64 -26.40 -5.58
C GLN A 41 -5.43 -25.45 -5.46
N ARG A 42 -5.42 -24.40 -6.28
CA ARG A 42 -4.41 -23.35 -6.18
C ARG A 42 -4.47 -22.72 -4.80
N ARG A 43 -3.31 -22.54 -4.17
CA ARG A 43 -3.18 -21.91 -2.87
C ARG A 43 -2.89 -20.43 -3.05
N CYS A 44 -3.57 -19.60 -2.28
CA CYS A 44 -3.34 -18.16 -2.25
C CYS A 44 -3.14 -17.67 -0.81
N ALA A 45 -2.38 -16.60 -0.67
CA ALA A 45 -2.25 -15.88 0.60
C ALA A 45 -2.62 -14.41 0.40
N PHE A 46 -3.41 -13.88 1.32
CA PHE A 46 -3.86 -12.51 1.33
C PHE A 46 -3.19 -11.76 2.47
N PHE A 47 -2.73 -10.55 2.19
CA PHE A 47 -2.11 -9.68 3.17
C PHE A 47 -2.81 -8.33 3.17
N ASP A 48 -3.24 -7.90 4.34
CA ASP A 48 -3.51 -6.48 4.55
C ASP A 48 -2.20 -5.67 4.50
N ILE A 49 -2.27 -4.36 4.27
CA ILE A 49 -1.08 -3.50 4.18
C ILE A 49 -0.92 -2.58 5.39
N ASP A 50 -1.86 -1.67 5.59
CA ASP A 50 -1.78 -0.61 6.60
C ASP A 50 -1.99 -1.20 8.01
N GLY A 51 -1.03 -1.03 8.91
CA GLY A 51 -1.04 -1.68 10.22
C GLY A 51 -0.66 -3.16 10.22
N THR A 52 -0.44 -3.77 9.05
CA THR A 52 -0.11 -5.20 8.91
C THR A 52 1.27 -5.46 8.30
N LEU A 53 1.57 -4.88 7.13
CA LEU A 53 2.89 -4.95 6.49
C LEU A 53 3.67 -3.64 6.60
N VAL A 54 2.95 -2.54 6.83
CA VAL A 54 3.49 -1.20 6.95
C VAL A 54 2.88 -0.57 8.19
N GLU A 55 3.71 0.07 8.99
CA GLU A 55 3.32 0.84 10.15
C GLU A 55 2.48 2.06 9.76
N GLY A 56 1.45 2.33 10.56
CA GLY A 56 0.54 3.45 10.37
C GLY A 56 -0.45 3.22 9.23
N PHE A 57 -1.10 4.32 8.83
CA PHE A 57 -2.16 4.30 7.83
C PHE A 57 -1.83 5.27 6.69
N ILE A 58 -1.67 4.75 5.48
CA ILE A 58 -1.37 5.56 4.28
C ILE A 58 -2.49 6.56 4.00
N ILE A 59 -3.76 6.16 4.20
CA ILE A 59 -4.92 7.04 4.00
C ILE A 59 -4.90 8.31 4.86
N GLN A 60 -4.17 8.30 5.98
CA GLN A 60 -3.92 9.47 6.82
C GLN A 60 -2.64 10.20 6.41
N SER A 61 -1.55 9.46 6.22
CA SER A 61 -0.21 10.01 5.97
C SER A 61 -0.07 10.69 4.60
N PHE A 62 -0.71 10.14 3.57
CA PHE A 62 -0.57 10.66 2.21
C PHE A 62 -1.26 12.03 2.02
N PRO A 63 -2.52 12.26 2.47
CA PRO A 63 -3.11 13.60 2.46
C PRO A 63 -2.28 14.64 3.23
N ARG A 64 -1.71 14.26 4.37
CA ARG A 64 -0.81 15.15 5.13
C ARG A 64 0.40 15.54 4.28
N PHE A 65 1.07 14.56 3.67
CA PHE A 65 2.18 14.80 2.74
C PHE A 65 1.79 15.71 1.57
N LEU A 66 0.61 15.50 0.96
CA LEU A 66 0.12 16.36 -0.12
C LEU A 66 -0.10 17.80 0.35
N ALA A 67 -0.61 18.00 1.56
CA ALA A 67 -0.82 19.33 2.13
C ALA A 67 0.51 20.02 2.45
N ASP A 68 1.48 19.29 2.98
CA ASP A 68 2.83 19.82 3.26
C ASP A 68 3.56 20.26 1.98
N LYS A 69 3.19 19.67 0.83
CA LYS A 69 3.67 20.07 -0.50
C LYS A 69 2.81 21.13 -1.18
N GLY A 70 1.78 21.64 -0.51
CA GLY A 70 0.84 22.63 -1.05
C GLY A 70 -0.05 22.08 -2.18
N PHE A 71 -0.10 20.76 -2.38
CA PHE A 71 -0.89 20.14 -3.44
C PHE A 71 -2.38 20.04 -3.09
N ILE A 72 -2.71 19.93 -1.80
CA ILE A 72 -4.09 20.04 -1.30
C ILE A 72 -4.16 21.04 -0.14
N LYS A 73 -5.37 21.47 0.22
CA LYS A 73 -5.58 22.35 1.38
C LYS A 73 -5.42 21.56 2.69
N THR A 74 -4.76 22.14 3.68
CA THR A 74 -4.54 21.55 5.02
C THR A 74 -5.82 21.20 5.77
N VAL A 75 -6.95 21.84 5.44
CA VAL A 75 -8.27 21.53 6.03
C VAL A 75 -8.66 20.05 5.86
N TYR A 76 -8.28 19.40 4.75
CA TYR A 76 -8.67 18.01 4.49
C TYR A 76 -7.93 17.00 5.37
N PRO A 77 -6.59 16.98 5.45
CA PRO A 77 -5.91 16.08 6.38
C PRO A 77 -6.26 16.41 7.84
N ASN A 78 -6.53 17.67 8.20
CA ASN A 78 -7.02 17.98 9.55
C ASN A 78 -8.39 17.35 9.86
N LYS A 79 -9.30 17.27 8.88
CA LYS A 79 -10.58 16.56 9.03
C LYS A 79 -10.37 15.05 9.18
N ILE A 80 -9.45 14.47 8.40
CA ILE A 80 -9.10 13.05 8.49
C ILE A 80 -8.51 12.73 9.88
N ASP A 81 -7.54 13.53 10.35
CA ASP A 81 -6.94 13.34 11.67
C ASP A 81 -7.99 13.46 12.78
N LYS A 82 -8.90 14.43 12.66
CA LYS A 82 -9.98 14.62 13.64
C LYS A 82 -10.89 13.40 13.70
N ILE A 83 -11.42 12.91 12.57
CA ILE A 83 -12.35 11.77 12.60
C ILE A 83 -11.66 10.48 13.08
N LEU A 84 -10.38 10.29 12.76
CA LEU A 84 -9.60 9.16 13.27
C LEU A 84 -9.33 9.30 14.79
N ALA A 85 -9.05 10.50 15.29
CA ALA A 85 -8.91 10.74 16.73
C ALA A 85 -10.25 10.54 17.48
N ASP A 86 -11.36 11.01 16.89
CA ASP A 86 -12.69 10.79 17.43
C ASP A 86 -13.03 9.29 17.44
N TYR A 87 -12.66 8.53 16.40
CA TYR A 87 -12.80 7.07 16.39
C TYR A 87 -11.97 6.37 17.47
N HIS A 88 -10.67 6.68 17.57
CA HIS A 88 -9.79 6.07 18.59
C HIS A 88 -10.21 6.39 20.02
N SER A 89 -10.86 7.54 20.25
CA SER A 89 -11.40 7.93 21.55
C SER A 89 -12.84 7.45 21.81
N GLY A 90 -13.44 6.70 20.87
CA GLY A 90 -14.81 6.20 20.98
C GLY A 90 -15.90 7.25 20.75
N LYS A 91 -15.54 8.46 20.32
CA LYS A 91 -16.47 9.56 19.98
C LYS A 91 -17.09 9.41 18.59
N ALA A 92 -16.50 8.58 17.74
CA ALA A 92 -17.05 8.20 16.45
C ALA A 92 -17.04 6.67 16.32
N THR A 93 -18.04 6.15 15.65
CA THR A 93 -18.12 4.73 15.28
C THR A 93 -17.16 4.40 14.13
N TYR A 94 -16.84 3.12 13.98
CA TYR A 94 -16.08 2.64 12.84
C TYR A 94 -16.73 3.03 11.50
N ARG A 95 -18.06 2.92 11.42
CA ARG A 95 -18.82 3.24 10.20
C ARG A 95 -18.66 4.72 9.82
N GLU A 96 -18.79 5.62 10.79
CA GLU A 96 -18.61 7.05 10.55
C GLU A 96 -17.19 7.36 10.04
N ALA A 97 -16.16 6.75 10.63
CA ALA A 97 -14.78 6.92 10.15
C ALA A 97 -14.57 6.33 8.75
N ALA A 98 -15.07 5.12 8.51
CA ALA A 98 -14.94 4.41 7.23
C ALA A 98 -15.66 5.12 6.07
N GLU A 99 -16.74 5.86 6.34
CA GLU A 99 -17.46 6.66 5.34
C GLU A 99 -16.82 8.06 5.17
N ALA A 100 -16.44 8.71 6.28
CA ALA A 100 -15.95 10.09 6.26
C ALA A 100 -14.54 10.21 5.67
N VAL A 101 -13.62 9.31 6.02
CA VAL A 101 -12.21 9.41 5.59
C VAL A 101 -12.07 9.35 4.06
N PRO A 102 -12.65 8.37 3.34
CA PRO A 102 -12.61 8.36 1.88
C PRO A 102 -13.28 9.58 1.25
N SER A 103 -14.37 10.08 1.85
CA SER A 103 -15.08 11.27 1.38
C SER A 103 -14.22 12.53 1.48
N PHE A 104 -13.52 12.74 2.61
CA PHE A 104 -12.58 13.84 2.78
C PHE A 104 -11.38 13.72 1.84
N TYR A 105 -10.84 12.52 1.67
CA TYR A 105 -9.76 12.23 0.74
C TYR A 105 -10.15 12.57 -0.70
N ALA A 106 -11.30 12.07 -1.17
CA ALA A 106 -11.80 12.34 -2.52
C ALA A 106 -12.06 13.84 -2.74
N SER A 107 -12.62 14.52 -1.73
CA SER A 107 -12.85 15.95 -1.76
C SER A 107 -11.55 16.75 -1.88
N ALA A 108 -10.47 16.29 -1.23
CA ALA A 108 -9.16 16.94 -1.30
C ALA A 108 -8.53 16.90 -2.69
N LEU A 109 -8.84 15.86 -3.47
CA LEU A 109 -8.32 15.64 -4.81
C LEU A 109 -9.24 16.19 -5.92
N LYS A 110 -10.41 16.73 -5.58
CA LYS A 110 -11.37 17.26 -6.55
C LYS A 110 -10.71 18.32 -7.44
N GLY A 111 -10.79 18.14 -8.75
CA GLY A 111 -10.19 19.03 -9.75
C GLY A 111 -8.69 18.81 -10.00
N ARG A 112 -8.05 17.85 -9.34
CA ARG A 112 -6.68 17.43 -9.64
C ARG A 112 -6.66 16.40 -10.77
N ARG A 113 -5.60 16.40 -11.58
CA ARG A 113 -5.41 15.38 -12.62
C ARG A 113 -4.91 14.10 -11.98
N THR A 114 -5.45 12.95 -12.40
CA THR A 114 -5.02 11.62 -11.92
C THR A 114 -3.51 11.40 -12.06
N ASN A 115 -2.90 11.84 -13.15
CA ASN A 115 -1.44 11.70 -13.35
C ASN A 115 -0.61 12.49 -12.34
N ASP A 116 -1.10 13.64 -11.89
CA ASP A 116 -0.43 14.46 -10.86
C ASP A 116 -0.50 13.75 -9.51
N VAL A 117 -1.70 13.24 -9.16
CA VAL A 117 -1.91 12.45 -7.92
C VAL A 117 -1.02 11.22 -7.92
N LYS A 118 -1.00 10.44 -9.00
CA LYS A 118 -0.10 9.29 -9.17
C LYS A 118 1.35 9.68 -8.95
N THR A 119 1.81 10.76 -9.57
CA THR A 119 3.19 11.24 -9.44
C THR A 119 3.54 11.56 -8.00
N TRP A 120 2.63 12.20 -7.26
CA TRP A 120 2.82 12.46 -5.83
C TRP A 120 2.78 11.19 -4.99
N ALA A 121 1.90 10.24 -5.29
CA ALA A 121 1.87 8.94 -4.62
C ALA A 121 3.21 8.21 -4.78
N ARG A 122 3.80 8.20 -5.98
CA ARG A 122 5.15 7.63 -6.20
C ARG A 122 6.21 8.31 -5.33
N ARG A 123 6.17 9.63 -5.24
CA ARG A 123 7.12 10.42 -4.44
C ARG A 123 6.95 10.14 -2.95
N PHE A 124 5.71 10.09 -2.48
CA PHE A 124 5.37 9.73 -1.11
C PHE A 124 5.88 8.33 -0.75
N MET A 125 5.56 7.31 -1.54
CA MET A 125 5.96 5.93 -1.23
C MET A 125 7.47 5.74 -1.20
N LYS A 126 8.22 6.47 -2.04
CA LYS A 126 9.69 6.45 -2.01
C LYS A 126 10.28 6.96 -0.69
N VAL A 127 9.62 7.89 -0.01
CA VAL A 127 10.09 8.43 1.27
C VAL A 127 9.46 7.74 2.48
N TYR A 128 8.22 7.26 2.35
CA TYR A 128 7.42 6.69 3.43
C TYR A 128 7.83 5.23 3.72
N LEU A 129 7.81 4.37 2.71
CA LEU A 129 7.98 2.92 2.92
C LEU A 129 9.30 2.51 3.59
N PRO A 130 10.47 3.10 3.28
CA PRO A 130 11.71 2.70 3.94
C PRO A 130 11.70 2.90 5.45
N LYS A 131 10.87 3.82 5.96
CA LYS A 131 10.78 4.16 7.37
C LYS A 131 9.69 3.38 8.11
N HIS A 132 8.66 2.94 7.39
CA HIS A 132 7.44 2.39 7.99
C HIS A 132 7.22 0.90 7.70
N ILE A 133 7.98 0.25 6.81
CA ILE A 133 7.83 -1.19 6.62
C ILE A 133 8.25 -1.96 7.89
N PHE A 134 7.41 -2.87 8.39
CA PHE A 134 7.82 -3.69 9.52
C PHE A 134 8.97 -4.63 9.12
N SER A 135 9.90 -4.87 10.04
CA SER A 135 11.09 -5.69 9.80
C SER A 135 10.74 -7.11 9.35
N TYR A 136 9.66 -7.69 9.87
CA TYR A 136 9.20 -9.04 9.52
C TYR A 136 8.53 -9.13 8.15
N SER A 137 7.95 -8.04 7.62
CA SER A 137 7.05 -8.09 6.47
C SER A 137 7.72 -8.65 5.22
N ARG A 138 8.98 -8.27 5.00
CA ARG A 138 9.77 -8.81 3.88
C ARG A 138 9.98 -10.31 4.01
N GLN A 139 10.43 -10.76 5.19
CA GLN A 139 10.73 -12.17 5.42
C GLN A 139 9.47 -13.04 5.33
N LEU A 140 8.34 -12.54 5.85
CA LEU A 140 7.04 -13.20 5.77
C LEU A 140 6.62 -13.41 4.32
N ILE A 141 6.60 -12.35 3.50
CA ILE A 141 6.24 -12.46 2.07
C ILE A 141 7.19 -13.40 1.34
N TYR A 142 8.50 -13.35 1.65
CA TYR A 142 9.49 -14.24 1.06
C TYR A 142 9.26 -15.71 1.40
N HIS A 143 8.86 -16.05 2.63
CA HIS A 143 8.54 -17.42 2.99
C HIS A 143 7.23 -17.87 2.37
N VAL A 144 6.18 -17.05 2.46
CA VAL A 144 4.84 -17.43 2.00
C VAL A 144 4.81 -17.66 0.49
N ARG A 145 5.52 -16.86 -0.32
CA ARG A 145 5.56 -17.04 -1.78
C ARG A 145 6.09 -18.42 -2.21
N ASP A 146 6.88 -19.08 -1.37
CA ASP A 146 7.44 -20.41 -1.65
C ASP A 146 6.44 -21.52 -1.23
N LEU A 147 5.40 -21.16 -0.47
CA LEU A 147 4.35 -22.04 0.04
C LEU A 147 3.04 -21.95 -0.75
N VAL A 148 2.79 -20.87 -1.49
CA VAL A 148 1.53 -20.63 -2.21
C VAL A 148 1.77 -20.29 -3.69
N ASP A 149 0.76 -20.46 -4.53
CA ASP A 149 0.85 -20.13 -5.95
C ASP A 149 0.74 -18.63 -6.21
N VAL A 150 0.04 -17.90 -5.33
CA VAL A 150 -0.23 -16.46 -5.47
C VAL A 150 -0.24 -15.78 -4.10
N THR A 151 0.42 -14.63 -4.01
CA THR A 151 0.27 -13.70 -2.87
C THR A 151 -0.44 -12.44 -3.35
N ILE A 152 -1.41 -11.95 -2.56
CA ILE A 152 -2.28 -10.81 -2.90
C ILE A 152 -2.26 -9.82 -1.74
N ALA A 153 -1.98 -8.55 -2.04
CA ALA A 153 -2.18 -7.48 -1.08
C ALA A 153 -3.60 -6.92 -1.22
N ILE A 154 -4.31 -6.74 -0.10
CA ILE A 154 -5.62 -6.11 0.01
C ILE A 154 -5.43 -4.87 0.88
N SER A 155 -5.96 -3.72 0.48
CA SER A 155 -5.90 -2.52 1.30
C SER A 155 -7.22 -1.75 1.19
N GLY A 156 -7.62 -1.15 2.30
CA GLY A 156 -8.71 -0.17 2.35
C GLY A 156 -8.32 1.23 1.89
N SER A 157 -7.02 1.48 1.64
CA SER A 157 -6.54 2.76 1.12
C SER A 157 -6.91 2.94 -0.36
N PRO A 158 -7.23 4.17 -0.80
CA PRO A 158 -7.58 4.44 -2.20
C PRO A 158 -6.46 4.06 -3.17
N LEU A 159 -6.86 3.74 -4.41
CA LEU A 159 -5.91 3.57 -5.51
C LEU A 159 -5.76 4.89 -6.26
N GLU A 160 -4.56 5.46 -6.24
CA GLU A 160 -4.22 6.72 -6.94
C GLU A 160 -4.02 6.57 -8.46
#